data_AF-A0A7S3V381-F1
#
_entry.id   AF-A0A7S3V381-F1
#
_cell.length_a   1.000
_cell.length_b   1.000
_cell.length_c   1.000
_cell.angle_alpha   90.00
_cell.angle_beta   90.00
_cell.angle_gamma   90.00
#
_symmetry.space_group_name_H-M   'P 1'
#
loop_
_entity.id
_entity.type
_entity.pdbx_description
1 polymer ?
#
loop_
_entity_poly.entity_id
_entity_poly.type
_entity_poly.pdbx_seq_one_letter_code
_entity_poly.pdbx_strand_id
1 'polypeptide(L)'
;PALAKPRETSYEVFSKYIIYKYSGVCDTRRVLSKECFEDWLSTRVRFPKKAGESFRRALISQLTASDGRKPFSPEVEASLLLHLRRKKIWGCFEGTNITIGKHGFKKQGFHERQRSLLRNGQIHDSDINSKTQIKNQASEYDYIQKKGIINDDFYDSSEASLTSDLSSRDFSDSLFDEWESHHEEG
;
A
#
# COMPACT_ATOMS: atom_id res chain seq x y z
N PRO A 1 -15.33 22.41 -28.47
CA PRO A 1 -15.39 21.07 -27.83
C PRO A 1 -14.29 20.91 -26.76
N ALA A 2 -14.69 20.88 -25.48
CA ALA A 2 -13.75 20.60 -24.39
C ALA A 2 -13.23 19.17 -24.54
N LEU A 3 -11.91 19.01 -24.66
CA LEU A 3 -11.26 17.70 -24.69
C LEU A 3 -11.62 16.94 -23.41
N ALA A 4 -12.32 15.81 -23.55
CA ALA A 4 -12.65 14.96 -22.42
C ALA A 4 -11.34 14.54 -21.73
N LYS A 5 -11.20 14.85 -20.44
CA LYS A 5 -10.01 14.45 -19.67
C LYS A 5 -9.86 12.92 -19.76
N PRO A 6 -8.64 12.40 -20.02
CA PRO A 6 -8.41 10.97 -20.06
C PRO A 6 -8.82 10.33 -18.73
N ARG A 7 -9.45 9.15 -18.81
CA ARG A 7 -9.92 8.42 -17.62
C ARG A 7 -8.73 7.89 -16.86
N GLU A 8 -8.56 8.36 -15.63
CA GLU A 8 -7.48 7.89 -14.78
C GLU A 8 -7.68 6.44 -14.34
N THR A 9 -6.62 5.65 -14.47
CA THR A 9 -6.57 4.27 -14.00
C THR A 9 -6.40 4.21 -12.49
N SER A 10 -6.76 3.09 -11.86
CA SER A 10 -6.52 2.94 -10.42
C SER A 10 -5.04 3.03 -10.06
N TYR A 11 -4.14 2.57 -10.95
CA TYR A 11 -2.70 2.70 -10.75
C TYR A 11 -2.26 4.16 -10.68
N GLU A 12 -2.74 5.00 -11.61
CA GLU A 12 -2.42 6.44 -11.63
C GLU A 12 -2.91 7.13 -10.37
N VAL A 13 -4.15 6.85 -9.95
CA VAL A 13 -4.69 7.38 -8.70
C VAL A 13 -3.81 6.97 -7.52
N PHE A 14 -3.52 5.68 -7.33
CA PHE A 14 -2.69 5.22 -6.22
C PHE A 14 -1.30 5.85 -6.26
N SER A 15 -0.73 6.01 -7.45
CA SER A 15 0.61 6.57 -7.64
C SER A 15 0.74 8.02 -7.19
N LYS A 16 -0.34 8.83 -7.26
CA LYS A 16 -0.37 10.20 -6.74
C LYS A 16 -0.15 10.28 -5.22
N TYR A 17 -0.50 9.21 -4.50
CA TYR A 17 -0.41 9.13 -3.04
C TYR A 17 0.84 8.39 -2.56
N ILE A 18 1.78 8.09 -3.46
CA ILE A 18 3.08 7.53 -3.12
C ILE A 18 4.08 8.67 -2.99
N ILE A 19 4.77 8.76 -1.85
CA ILE A 19 5.80 9.78 -1.62
C ILE A 19 7.17 9.10 -1.72
N TYR A 20 7.96 9.50 -2.70
CA TYR A 20 9.35 9.07 -2.82
C TYR A 20 10.25 10.03 -2.04
N LYS A 21 11.07 9.49 -1.13
CA LYS A 21 12.12 10.23 -0.43
C LYS A 21 13.44 10.09 -1.19
N TYR A 22 14.32 11.08 -1.03
CA TYR A 22 15.65 11.11 -1.68
C TYR A 22 16.52 9.87 -1.42
N SER A 23 16.26 9.12 -0.36
CA SER A 23 16.99 7.90 0.01
C SER A 23 16.56 6.64 -0.77
N GLY A 24 15.70 6.76 -1.79
CA GLY A 24 15.10 5.61 -2.47
C GLY A 24 14.03 4.90 -1.62
N VAL A 25 13.71 5.43 -0.44
CA VAL A 25 12.63 4.94 0.41
C VAL A 25 11.32 5.57 -0.03
N CYS A 26 10.30 4.75 -0.27
CA CYS A 26 8.94 5.21 -0.53
C CYS A 26 8.07 5.16 0.73
N ASP A 27 7.15 6.10 0.87
CA ASP A 27 6.09 6.10 1.87
C ASP A 27 4.73 5.95 1.16
N THR A 28 4.00 4.91 1.54
CA THR A 28 2.70 4.55 0.95
C THR A 28 1.53 4.68 1.93
N ARG A 29 1.73 5.32 3.10
CA ARG A 29 0.67 5.52 4.11
C ARG A 29 -0.56 6.21 3.53
N ARG A 30 -0.33 7.20 2.66
CA ARG A 30 -1.41 7.99 2.05
C ARG A 30 -2.25 7.20 1.05
N VAL A 31 -1.77 6.06 0.52
CA VAL A 31 -2.59 5.20 -0.34
C VAL A 31 -3.79 4.62 0.42
N LEU A 32 -3.67 4.46 1.74
CA LEU A 32 -4.76 4.00 2.61
C LEU A 32 -5.51 5.14 3.30
N SER A 33 -5.34 6.38 2.82
CA SER A 33 -6.02 7.57 3.36
C SER A 33 -7.40 7.78 2.74
N LYS A 34 -8.27 8.53 3.44
CA LYS A 34 -9.62 8.84 2.97
C LYS A 34 -9.58 9.60 1.64
N GLU A 35 -8.63 10.50 1.47
CA GLU A 35 -8.43 11.30 0.26
C GLU A 35 -8.15 10.41 -0.95
N CYS A 36 -7.28 9.40 -0.81
CA CYS A 36 -7.00 8.46 -1.89
C CYS A 36 -8.24 7.64 -2.29
N PHE A 37 -9.08 7.27 -1.32
CA PHE A 37 -10.31 6.54 -1.57
C PHE A 37 -11.35 7.38 -2.30
N GLU A 38 -11.52 8.64 -1.88
CA GLU A 38 -12.43 9.61 -2.52
C GLU A 38 -11.99 9.97 -3.94
N ASP A 39 -10.70 10.23 -4.15
CA ASP A 39 -10.12 10.47 -5.47
C ASP A 39 -10.33 9.24 -6.38
N TRP A 40 -10.05 8.04 -5.87
CA TRP A 40 -10.33 6.80 -6.61
C TRP A 40 -11.81 6.62 -6.94
N LEU A 41 -12.73 6.97 -6.03
CA LEU A 41 -14.17 6.91 -6.28
C LEU A 41 -14.60 7.90 -7.36
N SER A 42 -14.06 9.11 -7.35
CA SER A 42 -14.37 10.16 -8.33
C SER A 42 -14.04 9.73 -9.77
N THR A 43 -13.04 8.86 -9.95
CA THR A 43 -12.67 8.30 -11.26
C THR A 43 -13.61 7.21 -11.78
N ARG A 44 -14.55 6.72 -10.97
CA ARG A 44 -15.46 5.62 -11.36
C ARG A 44 -16.67 6.18 -12.10
N VAL A 45 -16.89 5.68 -13.32
CA VAL A 45 -18.06 6.05 -14.16
C VAL A 45 -19.39 5.72 -13.48
N ARG A 46 -19.43 4.62 -12.73
CA ARG A 46 -20.59 4.18 -11.96
C ARG A 46 -20.16 3.96 -10.52
N PHE A 47 -20.94 4.51 -9.59
CA PHE A 47 -20.69 4.33 -8.17
C PHE A 47 -20.82 2.83 -7.79
N PRO A 48 -19.76 2.20 -7.26
CA PRO A 48 -19.81 0.80 -6.88
C PRO A 48 -20.69 0.61 -5.64
N LYS A 49 -21.62 -0.38 -5.67
CA LYS A 49 -22.49 -0.71 -4.53
C LYS A 49 -21.72 -1.02 -3.24
N LYS A 50 -20.55 -1.64 -3.35
CA LYS A 50 -19.64 -1.96 -2.25
C LYS A 50 -18.31 -1.26 -2.45
N ALA A 51 -18.30 0.07 -2.31
CA ALA A 51 -17.16 0.92 -2.61
C ALA A 51 -15.86 0.49 -1.90
N GLY A 52 -15.91 0.20 -0.59
CA GLY A 52 -14.73 -0.23 0.16
C GLY A 52 -14.13 -1.54 -0.33
N GLU A 53 -14.96 -2.56 -0.58
CA GLU A 53 -14.49 -3.85 -1.12
C GLU A 53 -13.97 -3.72 -2.55
N SER A 54 -14.60 -2.90 -3.38
CA SER A 54 -14.11 -2.62 -4.73
C SER A 54 -12.76 -1.91 -4.72
N PHE A 55 -12.56 -0.93 -3.84
CA PHE A 55 -11.28 -0.25 -3.64
C PHE A 55 -10.20 -1.24 -3.16
N ARG A 56 -10.50 -2.03 -2.14
CA ARG A 56 -9.62 -3.09 -1.63
C ARG A 56 -9.21 -4.05 -2.73
N ARG A 57 -10.16 -4.55 -3.54
CA ARG A 57 -9.88 -5.45 -4.67
C ARG A 57 -8.99 -4.79 -5.71
N ALA A 58 -9.26 -3.53 -6.06
CA ALA A 58 -8.43 -2.78 -7.01
C ALA A 58 -6.99 -2.65 -6.50
N LEU A 59 -6.79 -2.29 -5.24
CA LEU A 59 -5.46 -2.18 -4.62
C LEU A 59 -4.73 -3.54 -4.59
N ILE A 60 -5.41 -4.60 -4.16
CA ILE A 60 -4.82 -5.94 -4.09
C ILE A 60 -4.44 -6.43 -5.48
N SER A 61 -5.30 -6.28 -6.49
CA SER A 61 -5.00 -6.73 -7.85
C SER A 61 -3.75 -6.05 -8.43
N GLN A 62 -3.52 -4.78 -8.09
CA GLN A 62 -2.33 -4.04 -8.46
C GLN A 62 -1.08 -4.59 -7.74
N LEU A 63 -1.21 -4.89 -6.45
CA LEU A 63 -0.14 -5.42 -5.60
C LEU A 63 0.26 -6.86 -5.97
N THR A 64 -0.68 -7.68 -6.43
CA THR A 64 -0.44 -9.08 -6.80
C THR A 64 -0.29 -9.29 -8.30
N ALA A 65 -0.25 -8.21 -9.10
CA ALA A 65 -0.29 -8.22 -10.57
C ALA A 65 -1.38 -9.16 -11.13
N SER A 66 -2.51 -9.25 -10.43
CA SER A 66 -3.63 -10.08 -10.88
C SER A 66 -4.30 -9.43 -12.08
N ASP A 67 -4.89 -10.26 -12.94
CA ASP A 67 -5.57 -9.82 -14.16
C ASP A 67 -4.65 -9.11 -15.18
N GLY A 68 -3.34 -9.42 -15.18
CA GLY A 68 -2.37 -8.85 -16.12
C GLY A 68 -2.07 -7.37 -15.90
N ARG A 69 -2.41 -6.83 -14.73
CA ARG A 69 -2.11 -5.43 -14.36
C ARG A 69 -0.60 -5.25 -14.17
N LYS A 70 -0.08 -4.11 -14.61
CA LYS A 70 1.30 -3.69 -14.33
C LYS A 70 1.52 -3.71 -12.80
N PRO A 71 2.48 -4.43 -12.22
CA PRO A 71 2.72 -4.37 -10.77
C PRO A 71 3.25 -2.99 -10.34
N PHE A 72 3.13 -2.69 -9.04
CA PHE A 72 3.92 -1.61 -8.44
C PHE A 72 5.42 -1.89 -8.53
N SER A 73 6.27 -0.88 -8.30
CA SER A 73 7.69 -1.14 -8.11
C SER A 73 7.95 -1.97 -6.84
N PRO A 74 9.08 -2.69 -6.74
CA PRO A 74 9.41 -3.51 -5.57
C PRO A 74 9.41 -2.72 -4.26
N GLU A 75 9.88 -1.47 -4.28
CA GLU A 75 9.96 -0.59 -3.11
C GLU A 75 8.55 -0.23 -2.62
N VAL A 76 7.69 0.20 -3.56
CA VAL A 76 6.29 0.56 -3.28
C VAL A 76 5.52 -0.63 -2.76
N GLU A 77 5.68 -1.79 -3.38
CA GLU A 77 5.06 -3.04 -2.92
C GLU A 77 5.45 -3.34 -1.48
N ALA A 78 6.75 -3.30 -1.15
CA ALA A 78 7.25 -3.59 0.19
C ALA A 78 6.67 -2.62 1.23
N SER A 79 6.69 -1.31 0.96
CA SER A 79 6.12 -0.30 1.85
C SER A 79 4.62 -0.50 2.03
N LEU A 80 3.88 -0.76 0.95
CA LEU A 80 2.44 -0.94 1.01
C LEU A 80 2.06 -2.21 1.77
N LEU A 81 2.78 -3.32 1.56
CA LEU A 81 2.59 -4.56 2.33
C LEU A 81 2.82 -4.38 3.82
N LEU A 82 3.81 -3.58 4.23
CA LEU A 82 4.06 -3.25 5.63
C LEU A 82 2.81 -2.64 6.29
N HIS A 83 2.12 -1.74 5.59
CA HIS A 83 0.89 -1.12 6.09
C HIS A 83 -0.31 -2.06 6.02
N LEU A 84 -0.47 -2.78 4.91
CA LEU A 84 -1.59 -3.71 4.70
C LEU A 84 -1.59 -4.89 5.67
N ARG A 85 -0.41 -5.34 6.13
CA ARG A 85 -0.25 -6.45 7.08
C ARG A 85 -0.60 -6.10 8.52
N ARG A 86 -0.64 -4.80 8.85
CA ARG A 86 -1.04 -4.36 10.19
C ARG A 86 -2.50 -4.76 10.42
N LYS A 87 -2.79 -5.33 11.60
CA LYS A 87 -4.15 -5.69 12.03
C LYS A 87 -4.89 -4.45 12.52
N LYS A 88 -5.07 -3.47 11.62
CA LYS A 88 -5.71 -2.18 11.89
C LYS A 88 -6.67 -1.87 10.74
N ILE A 89 -7.82 -1.28 11.05
CA ILE A 89 -8.71 -0.72 10.02
C ILE A 89 -7.91 0.28 9.17
N TRP A 90 -8.11 0.25 7.86
CA TRP A 90 -7.43 1.19 6.96
C TRP A 90 -7.92 2.61 7.21
N GLY A 91 -7.03 3.60 7.08
CA GLY A 91 -7.33 5.00 7.40
C GLY A 91 -8.55 5.54 6.65
N CYS A 92 -8.75 5.14 5.40
CA CYS A 92 -9.91 5.50 4.59
C CYS A 92 -11.26 5.00 5.11
N PHE A 93 -11.26 4.06 6.06
CA PHE A 93 -12.47 3.47 6.63
C PHE A 93 -12.57 3.69 8.15
N GLU A 94 -11.65 4.42 8.76
CA GLU A 94 -11.76 4.80 10.18
C GLU A 94 -13.04 5.63 10.39
N GLY A 95 -13.79 5.31 11.46
CA GLY A 95 -15.09 5.94 11.76
C GLY A 95 -16.26 5.47 10.89
N THR A 96 -16.07 4.48 10.01
CA THR A 96 -17.14 3.89 9.20
C THR A 96 -17.50 2.47 9.67
N ASN A 97 -18.64 1.94 9.21
CA ASN A 97 -19.02 0.54 9.46
C ASN A 97 -18.20 -0.49 8.65
N ILE A 98 -17.17 -0.06 7.91
CA ILE A 98 -16.34 -0.93 7.06
C ILE A 98 -15.14 -1.44 7.85
N THR A 99 -15.06 -2.75 8.07
CA THR A 99 -13.99 -3.37 8.88
C THR A 99 -12.76 -3.82 8.07
N ILE A 100 -12.54 -3.24 6.89
CA ILE A 100 -11.42 -3.62 6.01
C ILE A 100 -10.09 -3.25 6.69
N GLY A 101 -9.17 -4.21 6.72
CA GLY A 101 -7.87 -4.07 7.39
C GLY A 101 -7.78 -4.70 8.78
N LYS A 102 -8.92 -4.92 9.46
CA LYS A 102 -8.96 -5.46 10.84
C LYS A 102 -8.13 -6.74 11.02
N HIS A 103 -8.12 -7.63 10.04
CA HIS A 103 -7.38 -8.90 10.10
C HIS A 103 -5.98 -8.87 9.49
N GLY A 104 -5.57 -7.74 8.91
CA GLY A 104 -4.35 -7.61 8.12
C GLY A 104 -4.40 -8.40 6.80
N PHE A 105 -3.46 -8.08 5.91
CA PHE A 105 -3.30 -8.75 4.63
C PHE A 105 -2.28 -9.89 4.71
N LYS A 106 -2.69 -11.12 4.37
CA LYS A 106 -1.85 -12.32 4.54
C LYS A 106 -1.16 -12.80 3.26
N LYS A 107 -1.53 -12.29 2.09
CA LYS A 107 -0.94 -12.76 0.82
C LYS A 107 0.44 -12.11 0.61
N GLN A 108 1.24 -12.75 -0.23
CA GLN A 108 2.48 -12.17 -0.76
C GLN A 108 2.14 -11.18 -1.88
N GLY A 109 2.94 -10.13 -2.01
CA GLY A 109 2.93 -9.28 -3.20
C GLY A 109 3.53 -9.99 -4.41
N PHE A 110 3.48 -9.33 -5.56
CA PHE A 110 4.02 -9.87 -6.80
C PHE A 110 5.54 -10.10 -6.71
N HIS A 111 6.30 -9.08 -6.30
CA HIS A 111 7.75 -9.13 -6.18
C HIS A 111 8.22 -10.01 -5.02
N GLU A 112 7.50 -10.03 -3.89
CA GLU A 112 7.75 -11.00 -2.81
C GLU A 112 7.57 -12.45 -3.26
N ARG A 113 6.52 -12.73 -4.05
CA ARG A 113 6.27 -14.07 -4.59
C ARG A 113 7.37 -14.48 -5.56
N GLN A 114 7.78 -13.60 -6.48
CA GLN A 114 8.88 -13.88 -7.40
C GLN A 114 10.18 -14.20 -6.67
N ARG A 115 10.57 -13.39 -5.66
CA ARG A 115 11.75 -13.66 -4.83
C ARG A 115 11.68 -15.00 -4.10
N SER A 116 10.49 -15.39 -3.61
CA SER A 116 10.30 -16.67 -2.94
C SER A 116 10.49 -17.85 -3.89
N LEU A 117 9.99 -17.74 -5.13
CA LEU A 117 10.12 -18.78 -6.14
C LEU A 117 11.57 -18.96 -6.62
N LEU A 118 12.29 -17.84 -6.80
CA LEU A 118 13.72 -17.83 -7.11
C LEU A 118 14.54 -18.49 -6.00
N ARG A 119 14.29 -18.11 -4.73
CA ARG A 119 14.98 -18.69 -3.57
C ARG A 119 14.77 -20.19 -3.45
N ASN A 120 13.59 -20.68 -3.79
CA ASN A 120 13.25 -22.10 -3.71
C ASN A 120 13.75 -22.91 -4.92
N GLY A 121 14.46 -22.29 -5.87
CA GLY A 121 14.92 -22.95 -7.10
C GLY A 121 13.78 -23.40 -8.02
N GLN A 122 12.57 -22.86 -7.83
CA GLN A 122 11.40 -23.25 -8.62
C GLN A 122 11.31 -22.49 -9.95
N ILE A 123 12.09 -21.42 -10.12
CA ILE A 123 12.18 -20.60 -11.33
C ILE A 123 13.65 -20.21 -11.52
N HIS A 124 14.18 -20.34 -12.74
CA HIS A 124 15.47 -19.77 -13.13
C HIS A 124 15.25 -18.36 -13.69
N ASP A 125 16.16 -17.41 -13.43
CA ASP A 125 16.03 -16.01 -13.88
C ASP A 125 15.75 -15.86 -15.38
N SER A 126 16.20 -16.81 -16.20
CA SER A 126 15.93 -16.89 -17.64
C SER A 126 14.45 -17.03 -18.01
N ASP A 127 13.64 -17.62 -17.13
CA ASP A 127 12.22 -17.92 -17.40
C ASP A 127 11.28 -16.76 -17.03
N ILE A 128 11.77 -15.78 -16.27
CA ILE A 128 10.98 -14.61 -15.86
C ILE A 128 10.82 -13.64 -17.04
N ASN A 129 11.82 -13.56 -17.92
CA ASN A 129 11.82 -12.62 -19.04
C ASN A 129 10.97 -13.06 -20.24
N SER A 130 10.58 -14.34 -20.33
CA SER A 130 9.84 -14.89 -21.47
C SER A 130 8.31 -14.83 -21.32
N LYS A 131 7.77 -14.69 -20.10
CA LYS A 131 6.30 -14.58 -19.87
C LYS A 131 5.77 -13.16 -19.70
N THR A 132 6.64 -12.15 -19.60
CA THR A 132 6.24 -10.73 -19.44
C THR A 132 6.44 -9.90 -20.71
N GLN A 133 6.69 -10.53 -21.86
CA GLN A 133 6.58 -9.86 -23.16
C GLN A 133 5.12 -9.84 -23.67
N ILE A 134 4.27 -9.05 -23.01
CA ILE A 134 3.18 -8.35 -23.71
C ILE A 134 3.20 -6.88 -23.26
N LYS A 135 3.94 -6.09 -24.03
CA LYS A 135 3.86 -4.62 -24.19
C LYS A 135 3.83 -3.78 -22.90
N ASN A 136 4.97 -3.18 -22.56
CA ASN A 136 5.13 -1.72 -22.66
C ASN A 136 6.59 -1.31 -22.46
N GLN A 137 6.93 -0.22 -23.14
CA GLN A 137 8.27 0.26 -23.46
C GLN A 137 9.10 0.69 -22.24
N ALA A 138 10.39 0.33 -22.33
CA ALA A 138 11.60 1.08 -21.97
C ALA A 138 11.78 1.71 -20.57
N SER A 139 12.85 1.22 -19.93
CA SER A 139 13.90 1.93 -19.19
C SER A 139 13.56 2.72 -17.92
N GLU A 140 13.83 2.13 -16.74
CA GLU A 140 14.41 2.88 -15.59
C GLU A 140 14.88 1.97 -14.42
N TYR A 141 15.37 0.74 -14.63
CA TYR A 141 15.90 -0.08 -13.51
C TYR A 141 17.31 -0.63 -13.73
N ASP A 142 17.94 -0.36 -14.88
CA ASP A 142 19.33 -0.75 -15.14
C ASP A 142 20.38 0.19 -14.51
N TYR A 143 19.95 1.18 -13.72
CA TYR A 143 20.86 2.16 -13.10
C TYR A 143 21.28 1.81 -11.65
N ILE A 144 20.54 0.94 -10.95
CA ILE A 144 20.78 0.72 -9.50
C ILE A 144 21.73 -0.47 -9.24
N GLN A 145 21.92 -1.40 -10.18
CA GLN A 145 22.87 -2.51 -10.02
C GLN A 145 24.32 -2.19 -10.44
N LYS A 146 24.58 -1.06 -11.11
CA LYS A 146 25.94 -0.71 -11.60
C LYS A 146 26.76 0.24 -10.71
N LYS A 147 26.22 0.70 -9.58
CA LYS A 147 27.02 1.37 -8.54
C LYS A 147 27.17 0.45 -7.34
N GLY A 148 28.23 -0.36 -7.37
CA GLY A 148 28.67 -1.18 -6.25
C GLY A 148 29.03 -0.31 -5.05
N ILE A 149 28.09 -0.21 -4.10
CA ILE A 149 28.34 0.16 -2.72
C ILE A 149 27.50 -0.78 -1.85
N ILE A 150 28.04 -1.98 -1.63
CA ILE A 150 27.75 -2.74 -0.42
C ILE A 150 29.10 -2.86 0.26
N ASN A 151 29.39 -1.92 1.16
CA ASN A 151 30.31 -2.23 2.24
C ASN A 151 29.47 -3.04 3.23
N ASP A 152 29.61 -4.36 3.12
CA ASP A 152 29.48 -5.24 4.27
C ASP A 152 30.52 -4.78 5.27
N ASP A 153 30.11 -4.10 6.35
CA ASP A 153 30.88 -4.02 7.58
C ASP A 153 30.01 -3.47 8.72
N PHE A 154 29.96 -4.26 9.79
CA PHE A 154 29.89 -3.79 11.18
C PHE A 154 28.52 -3.36 11.74
N TYR A 155 27.74 -4.33 12.22
CA TYR A 155 26.78 -4.09 13.30
C TYR A 155 27.29 -4.79 14.57
N ASP A 156 28.11 -4.06 15.31
CA ASP A 156 28.58 -4.40 16.65
C ASP A 156 27.41 -4.31 17.63
N SER A 157 27.21 -5.40 18.38
CA SER A 157 26.25 -5.51 19.45
C SER A 157 26.96 -5.17 20.75
N SER A 158 26.66 -4.01 21.34
CA SER A 158 26.93 -3.79 22.75
C SER A 158 25.86 -2.93 23.43
N GLU A 159 25.54 -3.37 24.64
CA GLU A 159 24.44 -2.98 25.51
C GLU A 159 24.56 -1.55 26.06
N ALA A 160 23.42 -0.96 26.45
CA ALA A 160 23.32 -0.23 27.73
C ALA A 160 21.85 -0.02 28.15
N SER A 161 21.49 -0.67 29.25
CA SER A 161 20.35 -0.37 30.11
C SER A 161 20.53 0.98 30.82
N LEU A 162 19.43 1.72 31.02
CA LEU A 162 19.18 2.73 32.09
C LEU A 162 17.69 3.15 31.95
N THR A 163 16.77 2.68 32.80
CA THR A 163 16.20 3.39 33.98
C THR A 163 16.00 4.89 33.74
N SER A 164 14.87 5.56 33.97
CA SER A 164 13.88 5.49 35.06
C SER A 164 12.73 6.44 34.68
N ASP A 165 11.48 6.06 34.93
CA ASP A 165 10.62 6.69 35.95
C ASP A 165 10.33 8.19 35.73
N LEU A 166 9.12 8.51 35.25
CA LEU A 166 8.48 9.83 35.41
C LEU A 166 6.95 9.68 35.27
N SER A 167 6.32 9.48 36.43
CA SER A 167 5.09 10.12 36.92
C SER A 167 3.93 10.42 35.95
N SER A 168 2.82 9.73 36.22
CA SER A 168 1.44 10.21 36.32
C SER A 168 1.12 11.60 35.75
N ARG A 169 0.27 11.60 34.72
CA ARG A 169 -0.65 12.70 34.47
C ARG A 169 -2.02 12.14 34.10
N ASP A 170 -2.90 12.14 35.09
CA ASP A 170 -4.34 12.06 34.92
C ASP A 170 -4.77 13.16 33.94
N PHE A 171 -5.43 12.77 32.86
CA PHE A 171 -6.26 13.67 32.08
C PHE A 171 -7.64 13.04 32.00
N SER A 172 -8.51 13.59 32.85
CA SER A 172 -9.89 13.22 33.07
C SER A 172 -10.77 13.37 31.83
N ASP A 173 -11.74 12.46 31.77
CA ASP A 173 -13.04 12.54 31.12
C ASP A 173 -13.57 13.96 30.88
N SER A 174 -14.01 14.22 29.65
CA SER A 174 -15.41 14.56 29.33
C SER A 174 -15.48 15.14 27.91
N LEU A 175 -16.25 14.50 27.03
CA LEU A 175 -16.92 15.01 25.82
C LEU A 175 -16.89 13.94 24.71
N PHE A 176 -17.83 13.00 24.76
CA PHE A 176 -18.60 12.61 23.57
C PHE A 176 -19.77 11.68 23.96
N ASP A 177 -20.63 12.18 24.85
CA ASP A 177 -22.04 11.79 24.79
C ASP A 177 -22.73 12.75 23.81
N GLU A 178 -23.81 12.27 23.19
CA GLU A 178 -24.74 13.02 22.33
C GLU A 178 -24.48 12.97 20.82
N TRP A 179 -24.68 11.79 20.22
CA TRP A 179 -25.30 11.67 18.90
C TRP A 179 -26.33 10.53 18.91
N GLU A 180 -27.35 10.73 19.74
CA GLU A 180 -28.55 9.93 19.79
C GLU A 180 -29.51 10.34 18.65
N SER A 181 -30.33 9.37 18.25
CA SER A 181 -31.69 9.58 17.76
C SER A 181 -31.89 10.40 16.49
N HIS A 182 -32.11 9.70 15.38
CA HIS A 182 -33.35 9.82 14.60
C HIS A 182 -33.29 8.83 13.44
N HIS A 183 -34.02 7.71 13.54
CA HIS A 183 -34.75 7.11 12.41
C HIS A 183 -35.57 5.92 12.92
N GLU A 184 -36.69 6.22 13.57
CA GLU A 184 -37.88 5.38 13.56
C GLU A 184 -39.08 6.26 13.16
N GLU A 185 -39.92 5.67 12.31
CA GLU A 185 -41.30 6.03 11.92
C GLU A 185 -41.54 7.12 10.86
N GLY A 186 -42.25 6.67 9.81
CA GLY A 186 -42.69 7.39 8.62
C GLY A 186 -42.97 6.41 7.49
#